data_AF-W1XL60-F1
#
_entry.id   AF-W1XL60-F1
#
_cell.length_a   1.000
_cell.length_b   1.000
_cell.length_c   1.000
_cell.angle_alpha   90.00
_cell.angle_beta   90.00
_cell.angle_gamma   90.00
#
_symmetry.space_group_name_H-M   'P 1'
#
loop_
_entity.id
_entity.type
_entity.pdbx_description
1 polymer ?
#
loop_
_entity_poly.entity_id
_entity_poly.type
_entity_poly.pdbx_seq_one_letter_code
_entity_poly.pdbx_strand_id
1 'polypeptide(L)'
;DVIVVASLYQEGALIMKKMREMGMNQPVVGSNGFNSPEFIKIAGAAADGVIVGTPWFPNKDDQKVKDFRKAYKDKYGKEPDQFAAQAYDAVYLYEAALKKAGSTTDREKFREALKNIADF
;
A
#
# COMPACT_ATOMS: atom_id res chain seq x y z
N ASP A 1 -20.72 -7.84 15.29
CA ASP A 1 -20.76 -7.25 13.93
C ASP A 1 -19.48 -6.47 13.63
N VAL A 2 -19.12 -6.34 12.35
CA VAL A 2 -17.92 -5.64 11.86
C VAL A 2 -18.33 -4.68 10.74
N ILE A 3 -17.67 -3.52 10.65
CA ILE A 3 -17.86 -2.57 9.56
C ILE A 3 -16.65 -2.64 8.63
N VAL A 4 -16.90 -2.79 7.33
CA VAL A 4 -15.84 -2.78 6.30
C VAL A 4 -15.92 -1.47 5.54
N VAL A 5 -14.80 -0.74 5.48
CA VAL A 5 -14.72 0.56 4.78
C VAL A 5 -13.76 0.45 3.60
N ALA A 6 -14.33 0.56 2.41
CA ALA A 6 -13.60 0.54 1.14
C ALA A 6 -13.42 1.98 0.62
N SER A 7 -12.40 2.67 1.12
CA SER A 7 -12.00 4.01 0.65
C SER A 7 -10.47 4.20 0.74
N LEU A 8 -9.99 5.36 0.28
CA LEU A 8 -8.64 5.83 0.57
C LEU A 8 -8.56 6.41 1.99
N TYR A 9 -7.34 6.65 2.44
CA TYR A 9 -7.03 7.09 3.81
C TYR A 9 -7.73 8.41 4.20
N GLN A 10 -7.95 9.32 3.26
CA GLN A 10 -8.55 10.63 3.56
C GLN A 10 -10.02 10.48 3.96
N GLU A 11 -10.82 9.86 3.08
CA GLU A 11 -12.25 9.62 3.34
C GLU A 11 -12.43 8.63 4.48
N GLY A 12 -11.58 7.60 4.54
CA GLY A 12 -11.60 6.59 5.57
C GLY A 12 -11.43 7.18 6.95
N ALA A 13 -10.46 8.10 7.11
CA ALA A 13 -10.23 8.78 8.37
C ALA A 13 -11.42 9.67 8.79
N LEU A 14 -12.08 10.34 7.85
CA LEU A 14 -13.26 11.16 8.12
C LEU A 14 -14.47 10.28 8.51
N ILE A 15 -14.66 9.15 7.82
CA ILE A 15 -15.67 8.15 8.17
C ILE A 15 -15.43 7.64 9.60
N MET A 16 -14.18 7.28 9.93
CA MET A 16 -13.84 6.82 11.28
C MET A 16 -14.15 7.86 12.35
N LYS A 17 -13.80 9.12 12.13
CA LYS A 17 -14.16 10.19 13.06
C LYS A 17 -15.67 10.29 13.28
N LYS A 18 -16.44 10.33 12.19
CA LYS A 18 -17.90 10.45 12.28
C LYS A 18 -18.54 9.24 12.97
N MET A 19 -18.06 8.03 12.71
CA MET A 19 -18.51 6.83 13.40
C MET A 19 -18.30 6.95 14.92
N ARG A 20 -17.11 7.36 15.37
CA ARG A 20 -16.80 7.50 16.80
C ARG A 20 -17.58 8.64 17.44
N GLU A 21 -17.76 9.77 16.75
CA GLU A 21 -18.62 10.88 17.20
C GLU A 21 -20.08 10.44 17.40
N MET A 22 -20.58 9.51 16.57
CA MET A 22 -21.92 8.92 16.68
C MET A 22 -22.03 7.83 17.76
N GLY A 23 -20.98 7.56 18.53
CA GLY A 23 -20.94 6.52 19.56
C GLY A 23 -20.82 5.09 19.00
N MET A 24 -20.47 4.93 17.72
CA MET A 24 -20.29 3.61 17.11
C MET A 24 -18.90 3.07 17.45
N ASN A 25 -18.83 1.92 18.12
CA ASN A 25 -17.59 1.31 18.63
C ASN A 25 -17.29 -0.08 18.03
N GLN A 26 -18.00 -0.47 16.97
CA GLN A 26 -17.76 -1.74 16.29
C GLN A 26 -16.32 -1.80 15.74
N PRO A 27 -15.72 -3.00 15.67
CA PRO A 27 -14.48 -3.22 14.95
C PRO A 27 -14.61 -2.78 13.48
N VAL A 28 -13.54 -2.18 12.95
CA VAL A 28 -13.49 -1.72 11.57
C VAL A 28 -12.36 -2.39 10.82
N VAL A 29 -12.67 -2.90 9.64
CA VAL A 29 -11.69 -3.37 8.66
C VAL A 29 -11.62 -2.37 7.50
N GLY A 30 -10.48 -1.71 7.37
CA GLY A 30 -10.17 -0.82 6.26
C GLY A 30 -9.59 -1.59 5.06
N SER A 31 -9.89 -1.10 3.86
CA SER A 31 -9.22 -1.58 2.66
C SER A 31 -7.74 -1.20 2.64
N ASN A 32 -6.98 -1.77 1.71
CA ASN A 32 -5.62 -1.37 1.35
C ASN A 32 -5.43 0.17 1.39
N GLY A 33 -6.41 0.94 0.92
CA GLY A 33 -6.36 2.39 0.88
C GLY A 33 -6.08 3.10 2.21
N PHE A 34 -6.25 2.42 3.36
CA PHE A 34 -5.96 2.93 4.69
C PHE A 34 -4.47 2.83 5.07
N ASN A 35 -3.66 2.03 4.36
CA ASN A 35 -2.27 1.74 4.74
C ASN A 35 -1.31 2.90 4.41
N SER A 36 -1.53 4.03 5.08
CA SER A 36 -0.71 5.22 5.00
C SER A 36 -0.57 5.84 6.39
N PRO A 37 0.61 6.36 6.77
CA PRO A 37 0.78 7.14 8.00
C PRO A 37 -0.19 8.33 8.10
N GLU A 38 -0.63 8.89 6.96
CA GLU A 38 -1.59 9.99 6.93
C GLU A 38 -2.99 9.56 7.42
N PHE A 39 -3.38 8.30 7.28
CA PHE A 39 -4.65 7.80 7.84
C PHE A 39 -4.69 8.02 9.36
N ILE A 40 -3.66 7.54 10.06
CA ILE A 40 -3.55 7.64 11.52
C ILE A 40 -3.51 9.11 11.95
N LYS A 41 -2.73 9.93 11.24
CA LYS A 41 -2.61 11.36 11.52
C LYS A 41 -3.94 12.10 11.36
N ILE A 42 -4.70 11.81 10.30
CA ILE A 42 -5.99 12.45 10.07
C ILE A 42 -7.01 11.94 11.09
N ALA A 43 -7.15 10.63 11.27
CA ALA A 43 -8.17 10.01 12.12
C ALA A 43 -7.93 10.25 13.62
N GLY A 44 -6.67 10.37 14.06
CA GLY A 44 -6.31 10.46 15.47
C GLY A 44 -6.76 9.21 16.23
N ALA A 45 -7.31 9.39 17.44
CA ALA A 45 -7.82 8.29 18.27
C ALA A 45 -8.92 7.45 17.59
N ALA A 46 -9.58 7.97 16.54
CA ALA A 46 -10.55 7.18 15.79
C ALA A 46 -9.92 6.04 14.96
N ALA A 47 -8.60 6.07 14.74
CA ALA A 47 -7.87 4.99 14.09
C ALA A 47 -7.59 3.79 15.03
N ASP A 48 -7.73 3.96 16.33
CA ASP A 48 -7.37 2.92 17.29
C ASP A 48 -8.22 1.66 17.08
N GLY A 49 -7.53 0.52 16.95
CA GLY A 49 -8.15 -0.78 16.70
C GLY A 49 -8.63 -1.00 15.26
N VAL A 50 -8.39 -0.08 14.32
CA VAL A 50 -8.68 -0.32 12.90
C VAL A 50 -7.71 -1.37 12.35
N ILE A 51 -8.27 -2.41 11.75
CA ILE A 51 -7.51 -3.46 11.06
C ILE A 51 -7.47 -3.11 9.57
N VAL A 52 -6.32 -3.25 8.92
CA VAL A 52 -6.17 -2.95 7.50
C VAL A 52 -5.70 -4.19 6.75
N GLY A 53 -6.44 -4.58 5.71
CA GLY A 53 -6.00 -5.60 4.78
C GLY A 53 -4.95 -5.03 3.82
N THR A 54 -3.70 -5.47 3.93
CA THR A 54 -2.58 -4.90 3.16
C THR A 54 -1.50 -5.93 2.76
N PRO A 55 -0.92 -5.83 1.55
CA PRO A 55 0.31 -6.51 1.15
C PRO A 55 1.61 -5.83 1.64
N TRP A 56 1.56 -4.60 2.18
CA TRP A 56 2.74 -3.86 2.62
C TRP A 56 2.83 -3.80 4.14
N PHE A 57 3.94 -4.30 4.69
CA PHE A 57 4.25 -4.22 6.11
C PHE A 57 5.67 -3.67 6.30
N PRO A 58 5.84 -2.40 6.73
CA PRO A 58 7.16 -1.76 6.82
C PRO A 58 8.09 -2.38 7.88
N ASN A 59 7.55 -3.18 8.79
CA ASN A 59 8.29 -3.87 9.84
C ASN A 59 8.58 -5.34 9.51
N LYS A 60 8.29 -5.79 8.27
CA LYS A 60 8.66 -7.13 7.81
C LYS A 60 10.19 -7.27 7.90
N ASP A 61 10.66 -8.35 8.51
CA ASP A 61 12.09 -8.65 8.60
C ASP A 61 12.61 -9.17 7.26
N ASP A 62 12.78 -8.26 6.32
CA ASP A 62 13.17 -8.53 4.94
C ASP A 62 14.15 -7.43 4.49
N GLN A 63 15.28 -7.83 3.92
CA GLN A 63 16.32 -6.86 3.54
C GLN A 63 15.82 -5.89 2.45
N LYS A 64 14.99 -6.36 1.49
CA LYS A 64 14.43 -5.49 0.44
C LYS A 64 13.54 -4.40 1.05
N VAL A 65 12.75 -4.76 2.07
CA VAL A 65 11.90 -3.81 2.82
C VAL A 65 12.74 -2.78 3.55
N LYS A 66 13.79 -3.22 4.26
CA LYS A 66 14.71 -2.33 4.98
C LYS A 66 15.43 -1.36 4.04
N ASP A 67 15.91 -1.85 2.91
CA ASP A 67 16.64 -1.07 1.92
C ASP A 67 15.73 -0.03 1.25
N PHE A 68 14.53 -0.44 0.81
CA PHE A 68 13.55 0.47 0.23
C PHE A 68 13.15 1.57 1.23
N ARG A 69 12.84 1.21 2.48
CA ARG A 69 12.49 2.19 3.52
C ARG A 69 13.61 3.20 3.75
N LYS A 70 14.86 2.73 3.85
CA LYS A 70 16.02 3.60 4.03
C LYS A 70 16.17 4.55 2.84
N ALA A 71 16.19 4.03 1.62
CA ALA A 71 16.36 4.83 0.41
C ALA A 71 15.24 5.86 0.23
N TYR A 72 13.99 5.48 0.51
CA TYR A 72 12.84 6.37 0.42
C TYR A 72 12.94 7.49 1.48
N LYS A 73 13.30 7.16 2.72
CA LYS A 73 13.47 8.13 3.80
C LYS A 73 14.61 9.10 3.53
N ASP A 74 15.75 8.61 3.05
CA ASP A 74 16.90 9.46 2.71
C ASP A 74 16.55 10.45 1.59
N LYS A 75 15.74 10.04 0.61
CA LYS A 75 15.35 10.87 -0.53
C LYS A 75 14.22 11.84 -0.23
N TYR A 76 13.22 11.42 0.54
CA TYR A 76 11.96 12.16 0.71
C TYR A 76 11.71 12.66 2.14
N GLY A 77 12.57 12.31 3.10
CA GLY A 77 12.47 12.76 4.50
C GLY A 77 11.31 12.17 5.29
N LYS A 78 10.62 11.15 4.76
CA LYS A 78 9.47 10.48 5.41
C LYS A 78 9.46 8.98 5.13
N GLU A 79 8.74 8.22 5.95
CA GLU A 79 8.53 6.78 5.70
C GLU A 79 7.66 6.57 4.45
N PRO A 80 7.91 5.52 3.65
CA PRO A 80 7.02 5.15 2.56
C PRO A 80 5.71 4.59 3.08
N ASP A 81 4.63 4.90 2.38
CA ASP A 81 3.36 4.20 2.54
C ASP A 81 3.24 3.04 1.56
N GLN A 82 2.11 2.35 1.61
CA GLN A 82 1.87 1.25 0.69
C GLN A 82 1.88 1.67 -0.78
N PHE A 83 1.35 2.85 -1.12
CA PHE A 83 1.29 3.29 -2.51
C PHE A 83 2.70 3.48 -3.07
N ALA A 84 3.61 4.05 -2.27
CA ALA A 84 5.02 4.14 -2.62
C ALA A 84 5.66 2.77 -2.80
N ALA A 85 5.41 1.81 -1.90
CA ALA A 85 5.93 0.45 -2.00
C ALA A 85 5.41 -0.28 -3.27
N GLN A 86 4.11 -0.20 -3.55
CA GLN A 86 3.52 -0.80 -4.74
C GLN A 86 4.06 -0.19 -6.03
N ALA A 87 4.26 1.13 -6.07
CA ALA A 87 4.86 1.80 -7.21
C ALA A 87 6.32 1.37 -7.41
N TYR A 88 7.07 1.18 -6.32
CA TYR A 88 8.45 0.70 -6.37
C TYR A 88 8.51 -0.72 -6.94
N ASP A 89 7.72 -1.65 -6.43
CA ASP A 89 7.66 -3.02 -6.93
C ASP A 89 7.18 -3.09 -8.39
N ALA A 90 6.21 -2.24 -8.77
CA ALA A 90 5.72 -2.18 -10.15
C ALA A 90 6.81 -1.83 -11.17
N VAL A 91 7.80 -1.00 -10.79
CA VAL A 91 8.93 -0.68 -11.68
C VAL A 91 9.84 -1.90 -11.88
N TYR A 92 10.12 -2.66 -10.82
CA TYR A 92 10.91 -3.89 -10.95
C TYR A 92 10.16 -4.98 -11.71
N LEU A 93 8.84 -5.07 -11.54
CA LEU A 93 8.00 -5.99 -12.32
C LEU A 93 8.02 -5.61 -13.81
N TYR A 94 7.95 -4.32 -14.10
CA TYR A 94 8.07 -3.79 -15.47
C TYR A 94 9.44 -4.10 -16.07
N GLU A 95 10.53 -3.88 -15.33
CA GLU A 95 11.89 -4.21 -15.75
C GLU A 95 12.05 -5.71 -16.04
N ALA A 96 11.55 -6.57 -15.16
CA ALA A 96 11.59 -8.02 -15.34
C ALA A 96 10.82 -8.44 -16.60
N ALA A 97 9.67 -7.83 -16.88
CA ALA A 97 8.89 -8.10 -18.09
C ALA A 97 9.63 -7.66 -19.35
N LEU A 98 10.29 -6.50 -19.35
CA LEU A 98 11.12 -6.05 -20.47
C LEU A 98 12.29 -7.00 -20.75
N LYS A 99 12.99 -7.44 -19.69
CA LYS A 99 14.10 -8.40 -19.81
C LYS A 99 13.62 -9.72 -20.41
N LYS A 100 12.47 -10.24 -19.94
CA LYS A 100 11.86 -11.48 -20.46
C LYS A 100 11.34 -11.35 -21.89
N ALA A 101 10.81 -10.18 -22.26
CA ALA A 101 10.36 -9.90 -23.62
C ALA A 101 11.50 -9.78 -24.64
N GLY A 102 12.72 -9.44 -24.17
CA GLY A 102 13.86 -9.15 -25.04
C GLY A 102 13.63 -7.94 -25.96
N SER A 103 12.71 -7.05 -25.60
CA SER A 103 12.32 -5.89 -26.39
C SER A 103 11.76 -4.77 -25.51
N THR A 104 12.08 -3.53 -25.87
CA THR A 104 11.54 -2.32 -25.23
C THR A 104 10.48 -1.61 -26.07
N THR A 105 10.24 -2.07 -27.30
CA THR A 105 9.34 -1.43 -28.27
C THR A 105 8.23 -2.34 -28.77
N ASP A 106 8.32 -3.65 -28.52
CA ASP A 106 7.29 -4.63 -28.90
C ASP A 106 6.29 -4.82 -27.75
N ARG A 107 5.15 -4.13 -27.86
CA ARG A 107 4.09 -4.14 -26.84
C ARG A 107 3.45 -5.52 -26.65
N GLU A 108 3.33 -6.32 -27.71
CA GLU A 108 2.72 -7.64 -27.61
C GLU A 108 3.65 -8.61 -26.89
N LYS A 109 4.93 -8.64 -27.25
CA LYS A 109 5.94 -9.43 -26.51
C LYS A 109 6.03 -8.99 -25.05
N PHE A 110 6.01 -7.70 -24.76
CA PHE A 110 5.99 -7.20 -23.39
C PHE A 110 4.76 -7.68 -22.61
N ARG A 111 3.56 -7.59 -23.21
CA ARG A 111 2.32 -8.05 -22.55
C ARG A 111 2.39 -9.54 -22.24
N GLU A 112 2.84 -10.36 -23.18
CA GLU A 112 2.99 -11.81 -22.98
C GLU A 112 4.07 -12.13 -21.93
N ALA A 113 5.17 -11.39 -21.91
CA ALA A 113 6.19 -11.55 -20.89
C ALA A 113 5.66 -11.22 -19.48
N LEU A 114 4.96 -10.08 -19.33
CA LEU A 114 4.39 -9.62 -18.07
C LEU A 114 3.38 -10.61 -17.48
N LYS A 115 2.47 -11.17 -18.31
CA LYS A 115 1.50 -12.19 -17.89
C LYS A 115 2.16 -13.43 -17.29
N ASN A 116 3.36 -13.76 -17.75
CA ASN A 116 4.09 -14.97 -17.40
C ASN A 116 5.18 -14.73 -16.34
N ILE A 117 5.16 -13.60 -15.63
CA ILE A 117 6.02 -13.41 -14.45
C ILE A 117 5.38 -14.15 -13.27
N ALA A 118 6.19 -14.93 -12.56
CA ALA A 118 5.84 -15.65 -11.35
C ALA A 118 6.99 -15.51 -10.33
N ASP A 119 6.70 -15.79 -9.06
CA ASP A 119 7.68 -15.82 -7.97
C ASP A 119 8.51 -14.53 -7.83
N PHE A 120 7.82 -13.39 -7.93
CA PHE A 120 8.40 -12.05 -7.88
C PHE A 120 8.44 -11.47 -6.46
#